data_AF-A0A8K0I6V7-F1
#
_entry.id   AF-A0A8K0I6V7-F1
#
_cell.length_a   1.000
_cell.length_b   1.000
_cell.length_c   1.000
_cell.angle_alpha   90.00
_cell.angle_beta   90.00
_cell.angle_gamma   90.00
#
_symmetry.space_group_name_H-M   'P 1'
#
loop_
_entity.id
_entity.type
_entity.pdbx_description
1 polymer ?
#
loop_
_entity_poly.entity_id
_entity_poly.type
_entity_poly.pdbx_seq_one_letter_code
_entity_poly.pdbx_strand_id
1 'polypeptide(L)'
;MSTLENMKLNLELNHLASETMASQRTCESPNMVECKHLPWESASESELQTYHPDIVLGADIIYDPLYVPHLIRVLSVLLKPLKFCSSKRKAGDLSCYRCTRTTEDVNVDNSPNEAKEAPNAYIATVIRNLETFNYFLKLAAEASLSVLDVTATMKPKNLLPYMLSYDRSSVHLYQVSFSCM
;
A
#
# COMPACT_ATOMS: atom_id res chain seq x y z
N MET A 1 -7.60 27.20 -3.98
CA MET A 1 -8.04 25.82 -3.74
C MET A 1 -6.82 24.94 -3.62
N SER A 2 -6.75 24.13 -2.57
CA SER A 2 -5.70 23.13 -2.39
C SER A 2 -5.96 21.89 -3.24
N THR A 3 -4.93 21.09 -3.50
CA THR A 3 -5.08 19.78 -4.18
C THR A 3 -6.04 18.85 -3.44
N LEU A 4 -6.07 18.93 -2.10
CA LEU A 4 -6.98 18.17 -1.26
C LEU A 4 -8.45 18.55 -1.48
N GLU A 5 -8.76 19.86 -1.51
CA GLU A 5 -10.12 20.36 -1.79
C GLU A 5 -10.61 19.91 -3.16
N ASN A 6 -9.75 19.95 -4.17
CA ASN A 6 -10.08 19.47 -5.51
C ASN A 6 -10.37 17.96 -5.53
N MET A 7 -9.60 17.17 -4.78
CA MET A 7 -9.84 15.73 -4.67
C MET A 7 -11.17 15.44 -3.96
N LYS A 8 -11.49 16.17 -2.88
CA LYS A 8 -12.79 16.03 -2.19
C LYS A 8 -13.96 16.32 -3.13
N LEU A 9 -13.87 17.39 -3.92
CA LEU A 9 -14.86 17.71 -4.95
C LEU A 9 -14.99 16.59 -5.99
N ASN A 10 -13.87 16.00 -6.44
CA ASN A 10 -13.91 14.86 -7.37
C ASN A 10 -14.62 13.64 -6.76
N LEU A 11 -14.45 13.38 -5.47
CA LEU A 11 -15.15 12.29 -4.79
C LEU A 11 -16.66 12.56 -4.71
N GLU A 12 -17.07 13.80 -4.44
CA GLU A 12 -18.47 14.21 -4.44
C GLU A 12 -19.12 14.01 -5.81
N LEU A 13 -18.43 14.42 -6.88
CA LEU A 13 -18.88 14.24 -8.27
C LEU A 13 -19.05 12.76 -8.66
N ASN A 14 -18.30 11.86 -8.02
CA ASN A 14 -18.41 10.40 -8.24
C ASN A 14 -19.33 9.70 -7.22
N HIS A 15 -20.02 10.44 -6.35
CA HIS A 15 -20.89 9.90 -5.30
C HIS A 15 -20.18 8.98 -4.30
N LEU A 16 -18.90 9.27 -4.01
CA LEU A 16 -18.05 8.49 -3.11
C LEU A 16 -17.82 9.15 -1.74
N ALA A 17 -18.20 10.42 -1.57
CA ALA A 17 -17.96 11.16 -0.33
C ALA A 17 -18.85 10.67 0.83
N SER A 18 -18.22 10.27 1.94
CA SER A 18 -18.93 9.78 3.15
C SER A 18 -19.20 10.87 4.21
N GLU A 19 -18.74 12.11 4.03
CA GLU A 19 -18.77 13.15 5.06
C GLU A 19 -20.21 13.58 5.46
N THR A 20 -21.22 13.34 4.62
CA THR A 20 -22.62 13.76 4.89
C THR A 20 -23.43 12.77 5.74
N MET A 21 -22.92 11.55 6.01
CA MET A 21 -23.68 10.49 6.70
C MET A 21 -23.22 10.22 8.16
N ALA A 22 -22.55 11.18 8.81
CA ALA A 22 -22.12 11.03 10.21
C ALA A 22 -23.28 10.96 11.23
N SER A 23 -24.52 11.25 10.83
CA SER A 23 -25.70 11.26 11.71
C SER A 23 -26.52 9.96 11.73
N GLN A 24 -26.21 8.95 10.91
CA GLN A 24 -26.93 7.67 10.94
C GLN A 24 -25.94 6.50 10.93
N ARG A 25 -25.37 6.19 12.10
CA ARG A 25 -24.63 4.94 12.34
C ARG A 25 -25.60 3.77 12.42
N THR A 26 -26.03 3.30 11.26
CA THR A 26 -26.64 1.99 11.09
C THR A 26 -26.18 1.49 9.72
N CYS A 27 -25.42 0.39 9.70
CA CYS A 27 -24.87 -0.29 8.53
C CYS A 27 -23.54 0.29 7.99
N GLU A 28 -22.42 -0.39 8.29
CA GLU A 28 -21.15 -0.20 7.57
C GLU A 28 -21.37 -0.54 6.09
N SER A 29 -21.43 0.48 5.24
CA SER A 29 -21.46 0.26 3.80
C SER A 29 -20.05 -0.16 3.34
N PRO A 30 -19.92 -1.20 2.49
CA PRO A 30 -18.62 -1.75 2.09
C PRO A 30 -17.75 -0.80 1.24
N ASN A 31 -18.27 0.38 0.87
CA ASN A 31 -17.63 1.31 -0.08
C ASN A 31 -17.39 2.70 0.55
N MET A 32 -16.93 2.75 1.80
CA MET A 32 -16.58 4.01 2.44
C MET A 32 -15.26 4.55 1.85
N VAL A 33 -15.30 5.76 1.29
CA VAL A 33 -14.11 6.46 0.78
C VAL A 33 -13.84 7.69 1.63
N GLU A 34 -12.59 7.85 2.05
CA GLU A 34 -12.12 8.98 2.85
C GLU A 34 -10.93 9.67 2.17
N CYS A 35 -10.91 11.00 2.20
CA CYS A 35 -9.84 11.82 1.65
C CYS A 35 -9.11 12.55 2.78
N LYS A 36 -7.87 12.15 3.06
CA LYS A 36 -7.03 12.74 4.11
C LYS A 36 -5.81 13.43 3.55
N HIS A 37 -5.39 14.47 4.25
CA HIS A 37 -4.08 15.06 4.07
C HIS A 37 -3.03 14.22 4.78
N LEU A 38 -2.02 13.74 4.07
CA LEU A 38 -0.93 12.94 4.64
C LEU A 38 0.45 13.51 4.23
N PRO A 39 1.04 14.41 5.03
CA PRO A 39 2.38 14.92 4.78
C PRO A 39 3.43 13.88 5.18
N TRP A 40 4.21 13.35 4.23
CA TRP A 40 5.16 12.26 4.49
C TRP A 40 6.29 12.65 5.45
N GLU A 41 6.62 13.93 5.51
CA GLU A 41 7.73 14.49 6.28
C GLU A 41 7.39 14.54 7.78
N SER A 42 6.13 14.79 8.12
CA SER A 42 5.68 15.03 9.49
C SER A 42 4.67 14.01 10.01
N ALA A 43 4.12 13.13 9.17
CA ALA A 43 3.22 12.05 9.60
C ALA A 43 3.86 11.22 10.71
N SER A 44 3.12 10.98 11.79
CA SER A 44 3.62 10.19 12.92
C SER A 44 3.46 8.69 12.67
N GLU A 45 4.31 7.86 13.26
CA GLU A 45 4.16 6.40 13.16
C GLU A 45 2.82 5.93 13.76
N SER A 46 2.39 6.53 14.89
CA SER A 46 1.11 6.23 15.52
C SER A 46 -0.09 6.52 14.61
N GLU A 47 -0.05 7.64 13.87
CA GLU A 47 -1.09 7.98 12.89
C GLU A 47 -1.11 6.97 11.74
N LEU A 48 0.06 6.67 11.16
CA LEU A 48 0.20 5.76 10.03
C LEU A 48 -0.28 4.34 10.38
N GLN A 49 0.02 3.88 11.59
CA GLN A 49 -0.42 2.57 12.06
C GLN A 49 -1.95 2.46 12.12
N THR A 50 -2.69 3.54 12.35
CA THR A 50 -4.17 3.49 12.40
C THR A 50 -4.80 3.10 11.07
N TYR A 51 -4.11 3.28 9.93
CA TYR A 51 -4.66 2.97 8.61
C TYR A 51 -4.77 1.47 8.33
N HIS A 52 -3.84 0.67 8.87
CA HIS A 52 -3.75 -0.78 8.63
C HIS A 52 -4.12 -1.23 7.20
N PRO A 53 -3.48 -0.66 6.15
CA PRO A 53 -3.86 -0.96 4.78
C PRO A 53 -3.47 -2.39 4.39
N ASP A 54 -4.34 -3.09 3.66
CA ASP A 54 -3.97 -4.34 2.98
C ASP A 54 -3.17 -4.06 1.70
N ILE A 55 -3.50 -2.96 1.02
CA ILE A 55 -2.87 -2.52 -0.22
C ILE A 55 -2.59 -1.02 -0.16
N VAL A 56 -1.37 -0.63 -0.52
CA VAL A 56 -0.99 0.77 -0.75
C VAL A 56 -0.76 0.97 -2.24
N LEU A 57 -1.32 2.04 -2.81
CA LEU A 57 -1.14 2.37 -4.23
C LEU A 57 -0.40 3.70 -4.37
N GLY A 58 0.60 3.74 -5.26
CA GLY A 58 1.33 4.95 -5.61
C GLY A 58 1.48 5.07 -7.12
N ALA A 59 1.35 6.28 -7.66
CA ALA A 59 1.52 6.55 -9.08
C ALA A 59 2.39 7.80 -9.28
N ASP A 60 3.53 7.63 -9.95
CA ASP A 60 4.53 8.65 -10.27
C ASP A 60 5.01 9.48 -9.06
N ILE A 61 5.27 8.78 -7.93
CA ILE A 61 5.66 9.40 -6.65
C ILE A 61 7.18 9.39 -6.37
N ILE A 62 7.98 8.76 -7.23
CA ILE A 62 9.44 8.62 -7.06
C ILE A 62 10.16 9.56 -8.04
N TYR A 63 10.11 10.87 -7.77
CA TYR A 63 10.72 11.87 -8.67
C TYR A 63 11.69 12.82 -7.96
N ASP A 64 11.43 13.21 -6.72
CA ASP A 64 12.27 14.13 -5.97
C ASP A 64 13.04 13.39 -4.87
N PRO A 65 14.40 13.33 -4.94
CA PRO A 65 15.21 12.61 -3.98
C PRO A 65 15.08 13.13 -2.54
N LEU A 66 14.70 14.39 -2.33
CA LEU A 66 14.52 14.95 -0.97
C LEU A 66 13.38 14.27 -0.20
N TYR A 67 12.35 13.80 -0.91
CA TYR A 67 11.19 13.16 -0.30
C TYR A 67 11.29 11.64 -0.22
N VAL A 68 12.26 11.02 -0.90
CA VAL A 68 12.47 9.57 -0.90
C VAL A 68 12.64 8.99 0.52
N PRO A 69 13.44 9.57 1.44
CA PRO A 69 13.54 9.08 2.81
C PRO A 69 12.21 9.08 3.56
N HIS A 70 11.40 10.13 3.35
CA HIS A 70 10.10 10.28 3.97
C HIS A 70 9.09 9.27 3.41
N LEU A 71 9.10 9.04 2.09
CA LEU A 71 8.29 7.99 1.45
C LEU A 71 8.64 6.60 1.98
N ILE A 72 9.94 6.26 2.08
CA ILE A 72 10.38 4.97 2.61
C ILE A 72 9.94 4.77 4.07
N ARG A 73 10.04 5.82 4.90
CA ARG A 73 9.54 5.79 6.28
C ARG A 73 8.03 5.51 6.33
N VAL A 74 7.25 6.15 5.48
CA VAL A 74 5.80 5.91 5.41
C VAL A 74 5.50 4.47 4.99
N LEU A 75 6.14 3.99 3.91
CA LEU A 75 5.96 2.63 3.42
C LEU A 75 6.38 1.58 4.45
N SER A 76 7.50 1.78 5.16
CA SER A 76 7.98 0.82 6.15
C SER A 76 7.04 0.68 7.34
N VAL A 77 6.34 1.74 7.73
CA VAL A 77 5.31 1.69 8.78
C VAL A 77 4.03 1.02 8.26
N LEU A 78 3.55 1.43 7.07
CA LEU A 78 2.29 0.91 6.51
C LEU A 78 2.36 -0.57 6.14
N LEU A 79 3.53 -1.05 5.68
CA LEU A 79 3.74 -2.43 5.24
C LEU A 79 4.26 -3.34 6.34
N LYS A 80 4.52 -2.82 7.55
CA LYS A 80 5.02 -3.63 8.66
C LYS A 80 3.98 -4.67 9.05
N PRO A 81 4.30 -5.97 9.02
CA PRO A 81 3.39 -6.99 9.49
C PRO A 81 3.09 -6.74 10.98
N LEU A 82 1.81 -6.80 11.36
CA LEU A 82 1.44 -6.71 12.76
C LEU A 82 2.05 -7.90 13.51
N LYS A 83 3.01 -7.62 14.40
CA LYS A 83 3.58 -8.61 15.31
C LYS A 83 2.56 -8.96 16.39
N PHE A 84 1.63 -9.85 16.11
CA PHE A 84 0.92 -10.56 17.18
C PHE A 84 1.79 -11.72 17.66
N CYS A 85 2.79 -11.44 18.50
CA CYS A 85 3.58 -12.50 19.13
C CYS A 85 2.96 -12.94 20.46
N SER A 86 2.35 -14.13 20.42
CA SER A 86 2.42 -15.20 21.43
C SER A 86 2.46 -14.79 22.91
N SER A 87 1.29 -14.83 23.57
CA SER A 87 1.10 -15.37 24.93
C SER A 87 -0.39 -15.45 25.28
N LYS A 88 -0.89 -16.69 25.41
CA LYS A 88 -2.25 -17.12 25.83
C LYS A 88 -3.36 -16.89 24.80
N ARG A 89 -3.88 -18.00 24.27
CA ARG A 89 -5.16 -18.05 23.54
C ARG A 89 -6.24 -17.42 24.43
N LYS A 90 -6.69 -16.22 24.07
CA LYS A 90 -8.07 -15.81 24.33
C LYS A 90 -8.81 -15.98 23.01
N ALA A 91 -9.92 -16.71 23.05
CA ALA A 91 -10.83 -16.81 21.93
C ALA A 91 -11.40 -15.40 21.69
N GLY A 92 -11.07 -14.77 20.55
CA GLY A 92 -11.71 -13.52 20.16
C GLY A 92 -10.97 -12.58 19.21
N ASP A 93 -9.66 -12.70 18.97
CA ASP A 93 -8.94 -11.69 18.16
C ASP A 93 -8.40 -12.20 16.81
N LEU A 94 -8.61 -11.36 15.79
CA LEU A 94 -8.57 -11.66 14.36
C LEU A 94 -7.21 -11.35 13.70
N SER A 95 -6.77 -12.31 12.88
CA SER A 95 -5.70 -12.30 11.85
C SER A 95 -4.23 -12.23 12.31
N CYS A 96 -3.53 -13.36 12.17
CA CYS A 96 -2.07 -13.40 12.11
C CYS A 96 -1.60 -13.24 10.66
N TYR A 97 -0.72 -12.27 10.39
CA TYR A 97 -0.01 -12.20 9.11
C TYR A 97 1.16 -13.18 9.16
N ARG A 98 1.17 -14.17 8.28
CA ARG A 98 2.29 -15.11 8.16
C ARG A 98 3.43 -14.40 7.44
N CYS A 99 4.53 -14.14 8.12
CA CYS A 99 5.81 -13.97 7.41
C CYS A 99 6.10 -15.30 6.70
N THR A 100 6.05 -15.32 5.39
CA THR A 100 6.44 -16.49 4.58
C THR A 100 7.94 -16.70 4.73
N ARG A 101 8.35 -17.43 5.77
CA ARG A 101 9.66 -18.06 5.81
C ARG A 101 9.62 -19.21 4.80
N THR A 102 10.40 -19.10 3.74
CA THR A 102 10.77 -20.24 2.89
C THR A 102 11.65 -21.16 3.71
N THR A 103 11.05 -22.15 4.37
CA THR A 103 11.72 -23.41 4.71
C THR A 103 10.66 -24.50 4.70
N GLU A 104 10.94 -25.52 3.89
CA GLU A 104 10.23 -26.80 3.81
C GLU A 104 9.90 -27.32 5.20
N ASP A 105 8.62 -27.41 5.56
CA ASP A 105 8.15 -28.32 6.60
C ASP A 105 6.68 -28.64 6.34
N VAL A 106 6.47 -29.89 5.95
CA VAL A 106 5.17 -30.54 5.78
C VAL A 106 4.55 -30.72 7.17
N ASN A 107 3.38 -30.14 7.41
CA ASN A 107 2.31 -30.88 8.09
C ASN A 107 0.94 -30.25 7.86
N VAL A 108 0.04 -31.12 7.43
CA VAL A 108 -1.37 -30.89 7.11
C VAL A 108 -2.15 -30.79 8.41
N ASP A 109 -2.78 -29.65 8.65
CA ASP A 109 -3.99 -29.59 9.47
C ASP A 109 -5.00 -28.66 8.78
N ASN A 110 -6.15 -29.23 8.44
CA ASN A 110 -7.18 -28.61 7.62
C ASN A 110 -8.10 -27.74 8.49
N SER A 111 -7.86 -26.44 8.49
CA SER A 111 -8.93 -25.44 8.67
C SER A 111 -8.69 -24.26 7.72
N PRO A 112 -9.71 -23.74 7.03
CA PRO A 112 -9.57 -22.57 6.17
C PRO A 112 -9.62 -21.32 7.05
N ASN A 113 -8.65 -21.17 7.95
CA ASN A 113 -8.32 -19.84 8.44
C ASN A 113 -7.57 -19.18 7.29
N GLU A 114 -8.29 -18.48 6.41
CA GLU A 114 -7.70 -17.65 5.35
C GLU A 114 -6.71 -16.68 6.02
N ALA A 115 -5.43 -17.06 5.98
CA ALA A 115 -4.37 -16.25 6.53
C ALA A 115 -4.33 -14.98 5.68
N LYS A 116 -4.66 -13.84 6.28
CA LYS A 116 -4.68 -12.56 5.59
C LYS A 116 -3.29 -12.30 4.99
N GLU A 117 -3.25 -12.03 3.69
CA GLU A 117 -2.01 -11.75 2.98
C GLU A 117 -1.33 -10.53 3.62
N ALA A 118 0.00 -10.56 3.68
CA ALA A 118 0.77 -9.44 4.21
C ALA A 118 0.49 -8.17 3.38
N PRO A 119 0.51 -6.98 4.02
CA PRO A 119 0.28 -5.74 3.31
C PRO A 119 1.34 -5.53 2.23
N ASN A 120 0.90 -5.11 1.04
CA ASN A 120 1.76 -4.84 -0.11
C ASN A 120 1.53 -3.43 -0.64
N ALA A 121 2.58 -2.78 -1.14
CA ALA A 121 2.43 -1.57 -1.94
C ALA A 121 2.69 -1.86 -3.43
N TYR A 122 1.94 -1.20 -4.29
CA TYR A 122 2.17 -1.19 -5.74
C TYR A 122 2.43 0.24 -6.19
N ILE A 123 3.61 0.47 -6.76
CA ILE A 123 4.05 1.79 -7.22
C ILE A 123 4.28 1.74 -8.72
N ALA A 124 3.46 2.47 -9.47
CA ALA A 124 3.66 2.70 -10.88
C ALA A 124 4.52 3.96 -11.08
N THR A 125 5.61 3.89 -11.85
CA THR A 125 6.47 5.05 -12.11
C THR A 125 7.20 4.95 -13.44
N VAL A 126 7.54 6.10 -14.02
CA VAL A 126 8.49 6.21 -15.13
C VAL A 126 9.84 6.61 -14.54
N ILE A 127 10.90 5.84 -14.84
CA ILE A 127 12.25 6.17 -14.35
C ILE A 127 12.81 7.33 -15.17
N ARG A 128 12.62 8.56 -14.66
CA ARG A 128 13.13 9.80 -15.29
C ARG A 128 14.58 10.07 -14.91
N ASN A 129 14.94 9.74 -13.67
CA ASN A 129 16.28 9.87 -13.13
C ASN A 129 16.67 8.56 -12.44
N LEU A 130 17.69 7.90 -12.98
CA LEU A 130 18.16 6.61 -12.49
C LEU A 130 18.80 6.72 -11.10
N GLU A 131 19.46 7.85 -10.78
CA GLU A 131 20.08 8.08 -9.47
C GLU A 131 19.02 8.18 -8.37
N THR A 132 17.92 8.92 -8.62
CA THR A 132 16.80 9.01 -7.68
C THR A 132 16.16 7.64 -7.44
N PHE A 133 15.98 6.86 -8.51
CA PHE A 133 15.42 5.52 -8.39
C PHE A 133 16.36 4.56 -7.64
N ASN A 134 17.66 4.59 -7.93
CA ASN A 134 18.65 3.80 -7.19
C ASN A 134 18.73 4.22 -5.72
N TYR A 135 18.58 5.50 -5.43
CA TYR A 135 18.50 5.99 -4.06
C TYR A 135 17.27 5.44 -3.32
N PHE A 136 16.12 5.41 -3.98
CA PHE A 136 14.91 4.74 -3.47
C PHE A 136 15.15 3.25 -3.17
N LEU A 137 15.75 2.49 -4.11
CA LEU A 137 16.06 1.07 -3.91
C LEU A 137 16.99 0.84 -2.72
N LYS A 138 18.02 1.67 -2.58
CA LYS A 138 18.97 1.61 -1.47
C LYS A 138 18.26 1.80 -0.13
N LEU A 139 17.49 2.88 0.02
CA LEU A 139 16.78 3.15 1.27
C LEU A 139 15.71 2.10 1.58
N ALA A 140 15.03 1.57 0.56
CA ALA A 140 14.08 0.48 0.74
C ALA A 140 14.76 -0.76 1.36
N ALA A 141 15.91 -1.16 0.83
CA ALA A 141 16.68 -2.28 1.37
C ALA A 141 17.13 -2.02 2.82
N GLU A 142 17.61 -0.82 3.13
CA GLU A 142 17.99 -0.41 4.50
C GLU A 142 16.79 -0.45 5.47
N ALA A 143 15.58 -0.21 4.98
CA ALA A 143 14.33 -0.23 5.75
C ALA A 143 13.65 -1.62 5.79
N SER A 144 14.33 -2.69 5.38
CA SER A 144 13.76 -4.05 5.29
C SER A 144 12.53 -4.14 4.36
N LEU A 145 12.56 -3.39 3.26
CA LEU A 145 11.57 -3.47 2.19
C LEU A 145 12.21 -4.13 0.95
N SER A 146 11.53 -5.12 0.38
CA SER A 146 11.89 -5.68 -0.92
C SER A 146 11.11 -4.98 -2.02
N VAL A 147 11.79 -4.58 -3.09
CA VAL A 147 11.20 -3.97 -4.28
C VAL A 147 11.35 -4.94 -5.45
N LEU A 148 10.24 -5.36 -6.04
CA LEU A 148 10.19 -6.29 -7.16
C LEU A 148 9.52 -5.64 -8.36
N ASP A 149 10.15 -5.71 -9.53
CA ASP A 149 9.49 -5.31 -10.79
C ASP A 149 8.48 -6.38 -11.22
N VAL A 150 7.20 -6.01 -11.25
CA VAL A 150 6.08 -6.87 -11.63
C VAL A 150 5.42 -6.41 -12.94
N THR A 151 6.05 -5.50 -13.69
CA THR A 151 5.51 -4.93 -14.93
C THR A 151 5.14 -6.01 -15.95
N ALA A 152 5.96 -7.05 -16.08
CA ALA A 152 5.74 -8.13 -17.04
C ALA A 152 4.66 -9.12 -16.60
N THR A 153 4.53 -9.36 -15.29
CA THR A 153 3.63 -10.37 -14.70
C THR A 153 2.22 -9.82 -14.46
N MET A 154 2.10 -8.53 -14.13
CA MET A 154 0.84 -7.86 -13.81
C MET A 154 0.42 -6.87 -14.90
N LYS A 155 0.23 -7.37 -16.12
CA LYS A 155 -0.21 -6.52 -17.23
C LYS A 155 -1.65 -6.04 -17.02
N PRO A 156 -1.94 -4.74 -17.21
CA PRO A 156 -3.29 -4.23 -17.07
C PRO A 156 -4.20 -4.85 -18.13
N LYS A 157 -5.41 -5.24 -17.71
CA LYS A 157 -6.48 -5.59 -18.65
C LYS A 157 -6.79 -4.36 -19.51
N ASN A 158 -7.27 -4.59 -20.73
CA ASN A 158 -7.66 -3.51 -21.64
C ASN A 158 -9.02 -2.91 -21.21
N LEU A 159 -9.00 -2.16 -20.10
CA LEU A 159 -10.20 -1.56 -19.50
C LEU A 159 -10.58 -0.23 -20.16
N LEU A 160 -9.62 0.44 -20.80
CA LEU A 160 -9.78 1.75 -21.40
C LEU A 160 -9.32 1.69 -22.86
N PRO A 161 -10.22 1.45 -23.83
CA PRO A 161 -9.87 1.24 -25.23
C PRO A 161 -9.08 2.40 -25.86
N TYR A 162 -9.31 3.63 -25.38
CA TYR A 162 -8.59 4.81 -25.85
C TYR A 162 -7.15 4.91 -25.32
N MET A 163 -6.77 4.12 -24.30
CA MET A 163 -5.41 4.09 -23.78
C MET A 163 -4.45 3.25 -24.64
N LEU A 164 -4.95 2.57 -25.68
CA LEU A 164 -4.14 1.76 -26.59
C LEU A 164 -3.17 2.58 -27.45
N SER A 165 -3.47 3.87 -27.68
CA SER A 165 -2.62 4.77 -28.46
C SER A 165 -1.43 5.33 -27.68
N TYR A 166 -1.42 5.18 -26.35
CA TYR A 166 -0.32 5.69 -25.51
C TYR A 166 0.79 4.66 -25.43
N ASP A 167 2.01 5.10 -25.72
CA ASP A 167 3.22 4.32 -25.41
C ASP A 167 3.38 4.24 -23.89
N ARG A 168 3.31 3.01 -23.37
CA ARG A 168 3.43 2.68 -21.95
C ARG A 168 4.68 1.83 -21.67
N SER A 169 5.57 1.67 -22.66
CA SER A 169 6.78 0.85 -22.54
C SER A 169 7.73 1.33 -21.44
N SER A 170 7.67 2.62 -21.10
CA SER A 170 8.48 3.27 -20.06
C SER A 170 7.84 3.28 -18.68
N VAL A 171 6.60 2.80 -18.54
CA VAL A 171 5.89 2.75 -17.26
C VAL A 171 6.18 1.40 -16.60
N HIS A 172 6.82 1.45 -15.43
CA HIS A 172 7.13 0.28 -14.63
C HIS A 172 6.20 0.19 -13.43
N LEU A 173 5.82 -1.03 -13.06
CA LEU A 173 5.05 -1.35 -11.87
C LEU A 173 5.93 -2.14 -10.89
N TYR A 174 6.15 -1.58 -9.71
CA TYR A 174 6.92 -2.21 -8.65
C TYR A 174 6.01 -2.65 -7.51
N GLN A 175 6.18 -3.89 -7.05
CA GLN A 175 5.64 -4.36 -5.79
C GLN A 175 6.66 -4.11 -4.69
N VAL A 176 6.23 -3.49 -3.60
CA VAL A 176 7.02 -3.27 -2.38
C VAL A 176 6.37 -4.05 -1.25
N SER A 177 7.17 -4.88 -0.59
CA SER A 177 6.71 -5.72 0.53
C SER A 177 7.73 -5.71 1.65
N PHE A 178 7.28 -5.96 2.87
CA PHE A 178 8.20 -6.09 4.00
C PHE A 178 8.99 -7.39 3.90
N SER A 179 10.31 -7.32 3.88
CA SER A 179 11.19 -8.48 3.93
C SER A 179 11.53 -8.79 5.38
N CYS A 180 11.04 -9.93 5.90
CA CYS A 180 11.51 -10.44 7.18
C CYS A 180 12.91 -11.05 6.99
N MET A 181 13.95 -10.38 7.51
CA MET A 181 15.24 -11.01 7.75
C MET A 181 15.23 -11.81 9.05
#